data_AF-D8V3G1-F1
#
_entry.id   AF-D8V3G1-F1
#
_cell.length_a   1.000
_cell.length_b   1.000
_cell.length_c   1.000
_cell.angle_alpha   90.00
_cell.angle_beta   90.00
_cell.angle_gamma   90.00
#
_symmetry.space_group_name_H-M   'P 1'
#
loop_
_entity.id
_entity.type
_entity.pdbx_description
1 polymer ?
#
loop_
_entity_poly.entity_id
_entity_poly.type
_entity_poly.pdbx_seq_one_letter_code
_entity_poly.pdbx_strand_id
1 'polypeptide(L)'
;FIALEEVIAVHLDKLFPGMEVLEHHTFRVTRNEDLEVEEDDAENLLQALEKELLRRRFGPPVRLEVTTDINPNIKALLIRELGVEESEVYSVPAPLDLRGLSAISNIDRADLHYPKHVPHTSRYLNESETSKAANVFAAMRRRDILLHHPYDSFSTSVQAFLEQAAADPKVQAIKQTLYRTSGDSP
;
A
#
# COMPACT_ATOMS: atom_id res chain seq x y z
N PHE A 1 -1.29 -14.88 19.79
CA PHE A 1 -0.41 -14.43 18.70
C PHE A 1 1.01 -14.44 19.21
N ILE A 2 1.97 -14.77 18.35
CA ILE A 2 3.41 -14.71 18.65
C ILE A 2 4.07 -13.98 17.48
N ALA A 3 5.13 -13.23 17.75
CA ALA A 3 5.87 -12.56 16.69
C ALA A 3 6.64 -13.60 15.85
N LEU A 4 6.71 -13.41 14.54
CA LEU A 4 7.35 -14.41 13.66
C LEU A 4 8.85 -14.49 13.93
N GLU A 5 9.47 -13.35 14.23
CA GLU A 5 10.86 -13.22 14.65
C GLU A 5 11.17 -14.05 15.90
N GLU A 6 10.25 -14.14 16.88
CA GLU A 6 10.43 -14.98 18.07
C GLU A 6 10.42 -16.47 17.72
N VAL A 7 9.53 -16.87 16.80
CA VAL A 7 9.49 -18.26 16.31
C VAL A 7 10.78 -18.62 15.58
N ILE A 8 11.30 -17.71 14.76
CA ILE A 8 12.58 -17.90 14.06
C ILE A 8 13.73 -17.98 15.08
N ALA A 9 13.77 -17.05 16.04
CA ALA A 9 14.81 -16.98 17.08
C ALA A 9 14.95 -18.29 17.87
N VAL A 10 13.83 -18.89 18.28
CA VAL A 10 13.81 -20.16 19.01
C VAL A 10 14.34 -21.33 18.18
N HIS A 11 14.34 -21.22 16.85
CA HIS A 11 14.72 -22.28 15.92
C HIS A 11 15.99 -21.97 15.11
N LEU A 12 16.80 -20.99 15.54
CA LEU A 12 18.05 -20.63 14.85
C LEU A 12 19.05 -21.78 14.79
N ASP A 13 19.01 -22.71 15.75
CA ASP A 13 19.81 -23.94 15.77
C ASP A 13 19.64 -24.78 14.49
N LYS A 14 18.44 -24.75 13.89
CA LYS A 14 18.15 -25.43 12.63
C LYS A 14 18.73 -24.73 11.41
N LEU A 15 18.90 -23.41 11.48
CA LEU A 15 19.50 -22.60 10.40
C LEU A 15 21.03 -22.60 10.46
N PHE A 16 21.60 -22.75 11.66
CA PHE A 16 23.03 -22.72 11.91
C PHE A 16 23.51 -24.02 12.59
N PRO A 17 23.40 -25.18 11.92
CA PRO A 17 23.75 -26.47 12.53
C PRO A 17 25.24 -26.55 12.87
N GLY A 18 25.55 -27.03 14.07
CA GLY A 18 26.92 -27.15 14.56
C GLY A 18 27.54 -25.83 15.05
N MET A 19 26.78 -24.74 15.04
CA MET A 19 27.18 -23.46 15.64
C MET A 19 26.44 -23.25 16.97
N GLU A 20 27.09 -22.56 17.89
CA GLU A 20 26.43 -22.04 19.10
C GLU A 20 25.92 -20.62 18.80
N VAL A 21 24.60 -20.44 18.87
CA VAL A 21 23.96 -19.13 18.71
C VAL A 21 24.07 -18.38 20.03
N LEU A 22 24.95 -17.38 20.11
CA LEU A 22 25.19 -16.60 21.33
C LEU A 22 24.10 -15.55 21.57
N GLU A 23 23.71 -14.82 20.52
CA GLU A 23 22.74 -13.73 20.57
C GLU A 23 22.00 -13.64 19.23
N HIS A 24 20.80 -13.05 19.25
CA HIS A 24 20.06 -12.67 18.05
C HIS A 24 19.41 -11.30 18.29
N HIS A 25 19.39 -10.46 17.26
CA HIS A 25 18.87 -9.10 17.34
C HIS A 25 18.05 -8.80 16.09
N THR A 26 16.91 -8.12 16.24
CA THR A 26 16.13 -7.68 15.07
C THR A 26 16.54 -6.27 14.67
N PHE A 27 16.53 -6.01 13.36
CA PHE A 27 16.77 -4.68 12.80
C PHE A 27 15.90 -4.49 11.56
N ARG A 28 15.63 -3.24 11.22
CA ARG A 28 14.84 -2.84 10.05
C ARG A 28 15.53 -1.69 9.34
N VAL A 29 15.64 -1.81 8.02
CA VAL A 29 16.19 -0.75 7.17
C VAL A 29 15.06 -0.15 6.34
N THR A 30 14.99 1.17 6.32
CA THR A 30 14.16 1.93 5.38
C THR A 30 15.09 2.61 4.38
N ARG A 31 14.77 2.49 3.08
CA ARG A 31 15.54 3.06 1.98
C ARG A 31 14.71 4.14 1.30
N ASN A 32 15.38 5.14 0.74
CA ASN A 32 14.69 6.11 -0.09
C ASN A 32 14.13 5.42 -1.36
N GLU A 33 12.95 5.83 -1.78
CA GLU A 33 12.28 5.35 -2.99
C GLU A 33 12.27 6.39 -4.12
N ASP A 34 12.94 7.54 -3.95
CA ASP A 34 13.00 8.57 -4.98
C ASP A 34 13.62 8.02 -6.26
N LEU A 35 12.86 8.15 -7.36
CA LEU A 35 13.25 7.77 -8.71
C LEU A 35 13.56 9.06 -9.46
N GLU A 36 14.82 9.29 -9.78
CA GLU A 36 15.18 10.26 -10.81
C GLU A 36 15.07 9.55 -12.17
N VAL A 37 13.94 9.75 -12.85
CA VAL A 37 13.81 9.30 -14.24
C VAL A 37 14.37 10.44 -15.10
N GLU A 38 15.55 10.24 -15.68
CA GLU A 38 16.09 11.15 -16.70
C GLU A 38 15.21 11.04 -17.96
N GLU A 39 14.25 11.97 -18.09
CA GLU A 39 13.29 12.00 -19.21
C GLU A 39 13.95 12.31 -20.57
N ASP A 40 15.17 12.87 -20.55
CA ASP A 40 15.83 13.40 -21.75
C ASP A 40 16.50 12.34 -22.65
N ASP A 41 16.78 11.12 -22.13
CA ASP A 41 17.58 10.10 -22.83
C ASP A 41 16.81 8.83 -23.25
N ALA A 42 15.50 8.75 -23.03
CA ALA A 42 14.71 7.54 -23.30
C ALA A 42 13.77 7.66 -24.53
N GLU A 43 14.11 6.97 -25.62
CA GLU A 43 13.19 6.77 -26.77
C GLU A 43 11.88 6.04 -26.39
N ASN A 44 11.84 5.39 -25.22
CA ASN A 44 10.64 4.74 -24.67
C ASN A 44 10.57 4.87 -23.14
N LEU A 45 9.82 5.88 -22.69
CA LEU A 45 9.58 6.19 -21.27
C LEU A 45 9.08 4.98 -20.47
N LEU A 46 8.29 4.09 -21.07
CA LEU A 46 7.74 2.92 -20.38
C LEU A 46 8.84 1.92 -19.99
N GLN A 47 9.79 1.67 -20.88
CA GLN A 47 10.92 0.78 -20.61
C GLN A 47 11.91 1.39 -19.62
N ALA A 48 12.13 2.71 -19.69
CA ALA A 48 12.94 3.43 -18.71
C ALA A 48 12.31 3.33 -17.30
N LEU A 49 11.00 3.52 -17.20
CA LEU A 49 10.25 3.38 -15.95
C LEU A 49 10.33 1.94 -15.39
N GLU A 50 10.13 0.91 -16.21
CA GLU A 50 10.26 -0.50 -15.78
C GLU A 50 11.66 -0.81 -15.23
N LYS A 51 12.70 -0.31 -15.90
CA LYS A 51 14.09 -0.52 -15.49
C LYS A 51 14.42 0.20 -14.18
N GLU A 52 13.94 1.43 -14.01
CA GLU A 52 14.10 2.18 -12.76
C GLU A 52 13.29 1.59 -11.61
N LEU A 53 12.09 1.05 -11.88
CA LEU A 53 11.30 0.29 -10.90
C LEU A 53 12.03 -0.96 -10.38
N LEU A 54 12.87 -1.60 -11.20
CA LEU A 54 13.71 -2.72 -10.76
C LEU A 54 14.89 -2.26 -9.90
N ARG A 55 15.50 -1.10 -10.22
CA ARG A 55 16.59 -0.49 -9.44
C ARG A 55 16.14 0.12 -8.11
N ARG A 56 14.85 0.49 -8.01
CA ARG A 56 14.17 1.00 -6.81
C ARG A 56 14.46 0.23 -5.52
N ARG A 57 14.71 -1.09 -5.61
CA ARG A 57 14.98 -1.93 -4.42
C ARG A 57 16.31 -1.62 -3.72
N PHE A 58 17.18 -0.79 -4.32
CA PHE A 58 18.54 -0.54 -3.84
C PHE A 58 18.88 0.92 -3.54
N GLY A 59 17.88 1.80 -3.42
CA GLY A 59 18.10 3.19 -2.97
C GLY A 59 18.89 3.26 -1.65
N PRO A 60 19.60 4.38 -1.38
CA PRO A 60 20.39 4.50 -0.16
C PRO A 60 19.50 4.31 1.08
N PRO A 61 20.01 3.65 2.14
CA PRO A 61 19.30 3.60 3.40
C PRO A 61 19.18 5.02 3.96
N VAL A 62 18.01 5.33 4.52
CA VAL A 62 17.71 6.62 5.16
C VAL A 62 17.34 6.45 6.63
N ARG A 63 17.15 5.19 7.06
CA ARG A 63 16.83 4.86 8.45
C ARG A 63 17.22 3.43 8.78
N LEU A 64 17.92 3.25 9.88
CA LEU A 64 18.15 1.96 10.53
C LEU A 64 17.45 1.94 11.89
N GLU A 65 16.47 1.06 12.04
CA GLU A 65 15.79 0.81 13.32
C GLU A 65 16.38 -0.48 13.92
N VAL A 66 16.76 -0.44 15.19
CA VAL A 66 17.31 -1.57 15.95
C VAL A 66 16.59 -1.70 17.28
N THR A 67 16.56 -2.90 17.85
CA THR A 67 15.98 -3.08 19.19
C THR A 67 16.84 -2.43 20.26
N THR A 68 16.21 -2.02 21.37
CA THR A 68 16.90 -1.35 22.49
C THR A 68 17.94 -2.22 23.19
N ASP A 69 17.82 -3.54 23.07
CA ASP A 69 18.73 -4.55 23.63
C ASP A 69 19.87 -4.94 22.69
N ILE A 70 20.01 -4.27 21.53
CA ILE A 70 21.04 -4.58 20.54
C ILE A 70 22.45 -4.50 21.13
N ASN A 71 23.27 -5.50 20.82
CA ASN A 71 24.69 -5.49 21.16
C ASN A 71 25.40 -4.33 20.45
N PRO A 72 26.16 -3.46 21.16
CA PRO A 72 26.83 -2.30 20.56
C PRO A 72 27.77 -2.66 19.41
N ASN A 73 28.43 -3.81 19.45
CA ASN A 73 29.31 -4.27 18.37
C ASN A 73 28.51 -4.64 17.11
N ILE A 74 27.34 -5.25 17.28
CA ILE A 74 26.43 -5.58 16.17
C ILE A 74 25.83 -4.29 15.60
N LYS A 75 25.43 -3.34 16.45
CA LYS A 75 24.98 -2.02 16.01
C LYS A 75 26.05 -1.33 15.15
N ALA A 76 27.29 -1.25 15.63
CA ALA A 76 28.40 -0.65 14.90
C ALA A 76 28.71 -1.36 13.57
N LEU A 77 28.60 -2.70 13.55
CA LEU A 77 28.71 -3.50 12.33
C LEU A 77 27.63 -3.11 11.31
N LEU A 78 26.36 -3.08 11.72
CA LEU A 78 25.25 -2.71 10.84
C LEU A 78 25.42 -1.30 10.27
N ILE A 79 25.83 -0.34 11.10
CA ILE A 79 26.07 1.05 10.67
C ILE A 79 27.15 1.10 9.58
N ARG A 80 28.27 0.42 9.80
CA ARG A 80 29.38 0.38 8.84
C ARG A 80 28.99 -0.30 7.53
N GLU A 81 28.40 -1.48 7.60
CA GLU A 81 28.10 -2.30 6.40
C GLU A 81 26.93 -1.73 5.59
N LEU A 82 25.97 -1.08 6.23
CA LEU A 82 24.85 -0.42 5.55
C LEU A 82 25.22 0.99 5.08
N GLY A 83 26.30 1.58 5.59
CA GLY A 83 26.72 2.94 5.26
C GLY A 83 25.71 4.00 5.73
N VAL A 84 25.05 3.76 6.87
CA VAL A 84 24.12 4.73 7.49
C VAL A 84 24.88 5.63 8.45
N GLU A 85 24.42 6.87 8.59
CA GLU A 85 24.92 7.78 9.61
C GLU A 85 24.30 7.48 10.97
N GLU A 86 25.00 7.77 12.08
CA GLU A 86 24.44 7.59 13.44
C GLU A 86 23.16 8.40 13.67
N SER A 87 23.00 9.53 12.97
CA SER A 87 21.80 10.38 12.96
C SER A 87 20.56 9.65 12.38
N GLU A 88 20.78 8.61 11.57
CA GLU A 88 19.75 7.80 10.91
C GLU A 88 19.42 6.53 11.70
N VAL A 89 20.05 6.31 12.86
CA VAL A 89 19.91 5.10 13.67
C VAL A 89 18.98 5.33 14.86
N TYR A 90 17.95 4.50 14.94
CA TYR A 90 16.91 4.59 15.96
C TYR A 90 16.86 3.29 16.77
N SER A 91 17.11 3.41 18.08
CA SER A 91 16.90 2.32 19.03
C SER A 91 15.48 2.40 19.58
N VAL A 92 14.65 1.41 19.25
CA VAL A 92 13.22 1.38 19.63
C VAL A 92 12.83 0.02 20.21
N PRO A 93 11.79 -0.07 21.06
CA PRO A 93 11.31 -1.35 21.56
C PRO A 93 10.82 -2.27 20.44
N ALA A 94 11.01 -3.58 20.59
CA ALA A 94 10.41 -4.58 19.71
C ALA A 94 8.86 -4.62 19.88
N PRO A 95 8.10 -5.03 18.85
CA PRO A 95 8.56 -5.40 17.50
C PRO A 95 8.78 -4.19 16.60
N LEU A 96 9.78 -4.26 15.71
CA LEU A 96 10.18 -3.15 14.84
C LEU A 96 9.20 -2.89 13.68
N ASP A 97 8.47 -3.91 13.23
CA ASP A 97 7.49 -3.76 12.15
C ASP A 97 6.05 -3.96 12.62
N LEU A 98 5.46 -2.88 13.10
CA LEU A 98 4.08 -2.86 13.58
C LEU A 98 3.03 -3.10 12.47
N ARG A 99 3.42 -3.16 11.19
CA ARG A 99 2.51 -3.62 10.12
C ARG A 99 2.00 -5.05 10.36
N GLY A 100 2.77 -5.87 11.08
CA GLY A 100 2.32 -7.20 11.50
C GLY A 100 1.04 -7.19 12.34
N LEU A 101 0.73 -6.07 13.03
CA LEU A 101 -0.50 -5.92 13.80
C LEU A 101 -1.77 -5.91 12.93
N SER A 102 -1.65 -5.71 11.61
CA SER A 102 -2.80 -5.86 10.70
C SER A 102 -3.43 -7.26 10.77
N ALA A 103 -2.64 -8.30 11.04
CA ALA A 103 -3.19 -9.64 11.25
C ALA A 103 -4.12 -9.71 12.47
N ILE A 104 -3.87 -8.89 13.49
CA ILE A 104 -4.70 -8.80 14.69
C ILE A 104 -5.94 -7.94 14.40
N SER A 105 -5.78 -6.80 13.73
CA SER A 105 -6.91 -5.93 13.39
C SER A 105 -7.89 -6.57 12.41
N ASN A 106 -7.48 -7.60 11.68
CA ASN A 106 -8.30 -8.31 10.71
C ASN A 106 -9.06 -9.53 11.29
N ILE A 107 -8.92 -9.80 12.59
CA ILE A 107 -9.67 -10.89 13.25
C ILE A 107 -11.17 -10.55 13.21
N ASP A 108 -12.02 -11.55 12.96
CA ASP A 108 -13.47 -11.39 12.98
C ASP A 108 -14.01 -11.21 14.41
N ARG A 109 -13.93 -9.97 14.90
CA ARG A 109 -14.43 -9.51 16.21
C ARG A 109 -15.22 -8.23 16.04
N ALA A 110 -16.45 -8.38 15.53
CA ALA A 110 -17.35 -7.28 15.26
C ALA A 110 -17.59 -6.33 16.46
N ASP A 111 -17.49 -6.84 17.69
CA ASP A 111 -17.62 -6.05 18.92
C ASP A 111 -16.43 -5.12 19.20
N LEU A 112 -15.28 -5.36 18.55
CA LEU A 112 -14.07 -4.54 18.64
C LEU A 112 -13.85 -3.69 17.38
N HIS A 113 -14.74 -3.79 16.39
CA HIS A 113 -14.66 -3.04 15.14
C HIS A 113 -15.64 -1.88 15.12
N TYR A 114 -15.28 -0.84 14.37
CA TYR A 114 -16.25 0.20 14.04
C TYR A 114 -17.41 -0.41 13.24
N PRO A 115 -18.64 0.11 13.41
CA PRO A 115 -19.76 -0.29 12.57
C PRO A 115 -19.40 -0.18 11.09
N LYS A 116 -19.72 -1.23 10.33
CA LYS A 116 -19.48 -1.24 8.88
C LYS A 116 -20.23 -0.07 8.24
N HIS A 117 -19.49 0.82 7.60
CA HIS A 117 -20.10 1.84 6.76
C HIS A 117 -20.54 1.21 5.45
N VAL A 118 -21.84 1.31 5.13
CA VAL A 118 -22.39 0.88 3.84
C VAL A 118 -22.64 2.15 3.02
N PRO A 119 -21.93 2.34 1.90
CA PRO A 119 -22.16 3.51 1.06
C PRO A 119 -23.55 3.44 0.44
N HIS A 120 -24.16 4.60 0.22
CA HIS A 120 -25.47 4.70 -0.41
C HIS A 120 -25.33 5.18 -1.85
N THR A 121 -26.32 4.88 -2.70
CA THR A 121 -26.39 5.50 -4.02
C THR A 121 -26.87 6.94 -3.87
N SER A 122 -26.17 7.88 -4.50
CA SER A 122 -26.59 9.27 -4.52
C SER A 122 -28.04 9.39 -4.98
N ARG A 123 -28.86 10.12 -4.22
CA ARG A 123 -30.29 10.33 -4.53
C ARG A 123 -30.54 10.90 -5.94
N TYR A 124 -29.58 11.63 -6.48
CA TYR A 124 -29.68 12.22 -7.82
C TYR A 124 -29.40 11.21 -8.94
N LEU A 125 -28.69 10.12 -8.64
CA LEU A 125 -28.49 9.00 -9.56
C LEU A 125 -29.66 8.02 -9.50
N ASN A 126 -30.30 7.86 -8.34
CA ASN A 126 -31.43 6.97 -8.14
C ASN A 126 -32.73 7.69 -7.73
N GLU A 127 -33.16 8.69 -8.51
CA GLU A 127 -34.36 9.51 -8.20
C GLU A 127 -35.68 8.72 -8.23
N SER A 128 -35.71 7.51 -8.81
CA SER A 128 -36.96 6.78 -9.08
C SER A 128 -37.22 5.56 -8.19
N GLU A 129 -36.31 5.22 -7.25
CA GLU A 129 -36.38 4.00 -6.41
C GLU A 129 -36.83 2.74 -7.19
N THR A 130 -36.47 2.64 -8.47
CA THR A 130 -36.82 1.49 -9.30
C THR A 130 -35.72 0.43 -9.18
N SER A 131 -36.08 -0.83 -9.43
CA SER A 131 -35.12 -1.95 -9.49
C SER A 131 -34.16 -1.87 -10.69
N LYS A 132 -34.23 -0.80 -11.51
CA LYS A 132 -33.40 -0.62 -12.71
C LYS A 132 -32.15 0.17 -12.37
N ALA A 133 -31.05 -0.13 -13.05
CA ALA A 133 -29.82 0.64 -12.94
C ALA A 133 -30.08 2.13 -13.27
N ALA A 134 -29.51 3.01 -12.45
CA ALA A 134 -29.56 4.46 -12.61
C ALA A 134 -29.06 4.87 -14.00
N ASN A 135 -29.83 5.65 -14.77
CA ASN A 135 -29.34 6.22 -16.03
C ASN A 135 -28.50 7.47 -15.72
N VAL A 136 -27.18 7.29 -15.61
CA VAL A 136 -26.27 8.35 -15.16
C VAL A 136 -26.25 9.53 -16.13
N PHE A 137 -26.25 9.26 -17.44
CA PHE A 137 -26.32 10.31 -18.47
C PHE A 137 -27.59 11.16 -18.38
N ALA A 138 -28.74 10.54 -18.11
CA ALA A 138 -30.00 11.27 -17.96
C ALA A 138 -29.99 12.14 -16.69
N ALA A 139 -29.42 11.63 -15.60
CA ALA A 139 -29.27 12.40 -14.36
C ALA A 139 -28.37 13.63 -14.56
N MET A 140 -27.21 13.45 -15.20
CA MET A 140 -26.26 14.54 -15.51
C MET A 140 -26.84 15.59 -16.46
N ARG A 141 -27.71 15.20 -17.40
CA ARG A 141 -28.42 16.16 -18.28
C ARG A 141 -29.39 17.07 -17.52
N ARG A 142 -29.88 16.64 -16.35
CA ARG A 142 -30.82 17.43 -15.54
C ARG A 142 -30.11 18.44 -14.65
N ARG A 143 -28.94 18.07 -14.12
CA ARG A 143 -28.17 18.86 -13.15
C ARG A 143 -26.75 18.32 -13.00
N ASP A 144 -25.87 19.16 -12.46
CA ASP A 144 -24.58 18.70 -11.96
C ASP A 144 -24.76 17.81 -10.72
N ILE A 145 -23.91 16.78 -10.61
CA ILE A 145 -23.95 15.80 -9.53
C ILE A 145 -22.61 15.80 -8.82
N LEU A 146 -22.63 16.17 -7.54
CA LEU A 146 -21.49 16.05 -6.64
C LEU A 146 -21.59 14.73 -5.87
N LEU A 147 -20.50 13.99 -5.83
CA LEU A 147 -20.36 12.72 -5.10
C LEU A 147 -19.32 12.87 -4.01
N HIS A 148 -19.61 12.33 -2.82
CA HIS A 148 -18.74 12.37 -1.66
C HIS A 148 -18.36 10.95 -1.24
N HIS A 149 -17.23 10.45 -1.73
CA HIS A 149 -16.69 9.16 -1.30
C HIS A 149 -16.01 9.28 0.08
N PRO A 150 -16.10 8.25 0.94
CA PRO A 150 -16.69 6.92 0.70
C PRO A 150 -18.19 6.80 1.02
N TYR A 151 -18.92 7.91 1.22
CA TYR A 151 -20.34 7.89 1.61
C TYR A 151 -21.26 7.56 0.44
N ASP A 152 -21.00 8.16 -0.73
CA ASP A 152 -21.59 7.76 -1.99
C ASP A 152 -20.87 6.53 -2.54
N SER A 153 -21.64 5.56 -3.04
CA SER A 153 -21.09 4.33 -3.60
C SER A 153 -20.39 4.58 -4.93
N PHE A 154 -19.10 4.19 -5.01
CA PHE A 154 -18.31 4.24 -6.24
C PHE A 154 -18.89 3.33 -7.33
N SER A 155 -19.38 2.14 -6.96
CA SER A 155 -19.92 1.17 -7.91
C SER A 155 -21.18 1.70 -8.61
N THR A 156 -22.09 2.31 -7.84
CA THR A 156 -23.35 2.86 -8.39
C THR A 156 -23.23 4.28 -8.95
N SER A 157 -22.01 4.84 -8.98
CA SER A 157 -21.76 6.18 -9.51
C SER A 157 -20.69 6.17 -10.60
N VAL A 158 -19.41 6.29 -10.25
CA VAL A 158 -18.30 6.40 -11.20
C VAL A 158 -18.16 5.13 -12.05
N GLN A 159 -18.21 3.94 -11.44
CA GLN A 159 -18.11 2.69 -12.19
C GLN A 159 -19.32 2.52 -13.13
N ALA A 160 -20.55 2.68 -12.62
CA ALA A 160 -21.76 2.62 -13.44
C ALA A 160 -21.77 3.64 -14.60
N PHE A 161 -21.20 4.83 -14.40
CA PHE A 161 -21.03 5.82 -15.47
C PHE A 161 -20.11 5.31 -16.58
N LEU A 162 -18.94 4.78 -16.21
CA LEU A 162 -17.97 4.25 -17.16
C LEU A 162 -18.51 3.02 -17.90
N GLU A 163 -19.19 2.11 -17.20
CA GLU A 163 -19.85 0.94 -17.79
C GLU A 163 -20.93 1.35 -18.82
N GLN A 164 -21.78 2.32 -18.47
CA GLN A 164 -22.78 2.85 -19.41
C GLN A 164 -22.13 3.56 -20.59
N ALA A 165 -21.07 4.33 -20.36
CA ALA A 165 -20.35 5.02 -21.42
C ALA A 165 -19.70 4.03 -22.39
N ALA A 166 -19.11 2.95 -21.88
CA ALA A 166 -18.49 1.91 -22.69
C ALA A 166 -19.51 1.11 -23.52
N ALA A 167 -20.74 0.94 -23.00
CA ALA A 167 -21.80 0.20 -23.69
C ALA A 167 -22.68 1.04 -24.64
N ASP A 168 -22.65 2.37 -24.55
CA ASP A 168 -23.52 3.24 -25.36
C ASP A 168 -22.91 3.48 -26.77
N PRO A 169 -23.56 3.03 -27.86
CA PRO A 169 -23.06 3.23 -29.23
C PRO A 169 -22.98 4.70 -29.66
N LYS A 170 -23.57 5.62 -28.89
CA LYS A 170 -23.47 7.07 -29.14
C LYS A 170 -22.21 7.69 -28.55
N VAL A 171 -21.53 7.03 -27.61
CA VAL A 171 -20.28 7.51 -27.03
C VAL A 171 -19.15 7.31 -28.04
N GLN A 172 -18.51 8.41 -28.45
CA GLN A 172 -17.44 8.39 -29.45
C GLN A 172 -16.05 8.15 -28.84
N ALA A 173 -15.83 8.62 -27.62
CA ALA A 173 -14.57 8.50 -26.92
C ALA A 173 -14.75 8.64 -25.41
N ILE A 174 -13.90 7.94 -24.64
CA ILE A 174 -13.74 8.11 -23.20
C ILE A 174 -12.29 8.52 -22.97
N LYS A 175 -12.08 9.62 -22.25
CA LYS A 175 -10.75 10.10 -21.86
C LYS A 175 -10.70 10.18 -20.35
N GLN A 176 -9.68 9.56 -19.75
CA GLN A 176 -9.49 9.52 -18.30
C GLN A 176 -8.00 9.58 -17.99
N THR A 177 -7.68 10.25 -16.88
CA THR A 177 -6.33 10.24 -16.31
C THR A 177 -6.23 9.11 -15.30
N LEU A 178 -5.20 8.28 -15.43
CA LEU A 178 -4.88 7.22 -14.48
C LEU A 178 -3.64 7.63 -13.68
N TYR A 179 -3.70 7.49 -12.37
CA TYR A 179 -2.59 7.83 -11.48
C TYR A 179 -2.03 6.61 -10.74
N ARG A 180 -2.91 5.84 -10.08
CA ARG A 180 -2.57 4.56 -9.46
C ARG A 180 -3.67 3.56 -9.79
N THR A 181 -3.33 2.53 -10.56
CA THR A 181 -4.21 1.40 -10.84
C THR A 181 -3.79 0.23 -9.93
N SER A 182 -4.77 -0.44 -9.33
CA SER A 182 -4.56 -1.77 -8.77
C SER A 182 -4.53 -2.79 -9.91
N GLY A 183 -3.92 -3.96 -9.68
CA GLY A 183 -3.96 -5.06 -10.67
C GLY A 183 -5.38 -5.41 -11.13
N ASP A 184 -6.37 -5.22 -10.23
CA ASP A 184 -7.79 -5.43 -10.47
C ASP A 184 -8.58 -4.10 -10.38
N SER A 185 -8.17 -3.04 -11.08
CA SER A 185 -9.06 -1.88 -11.24
C SER A 185 -10.26 -2.27 -12.12
N PRO A 186 -11.51 -2.10 -11.65
CA PRO A 186 -12.73 -2.47 -12.39
C PRO A 186 -12.98 -1.63 -13.63
#